data_AF-I9QSL8-F1
#
_entry.id   AF-I9QSL8-F1
#
_cell.length_a   1.000
_cell.length_b   1.000
_cell.length_c   1.000
_cell.angle_alpha   90.00
_cell.angle_beta   90.00
_cell.angle_gamma   90.00
#
_symmetry.space_group_name_H-M   'P 1'
#
loop_
_entity.id
_entity.type
_entity.pdbx_description
1 polymer ?
#
loop_
_entity_poly.entity_id
_entity_poly.type
_entity_poly.pdbx_seq_one_letter_code
_entity_poly.pdbx_strand_id
1 'polypeptide(L)' 'MKRIRIFISSVQSEFTEERAMLCHYIRTDVLLDKFFEPFIFEEISANEYPIKSCLLKRS' A
#
# COMPACT_ATOMS: atom_id res chain seq x y z
N MET A 1 -19.13 4.80 -3.70
CA MET A 1 -18.66 3.41 -3.89
C MET A 1 -17.55 3.13 -2.89
N LYS A 2 -17.38 1.88 -2.44
CA LYS A 2 -16.25 1.53 -1.57
C LYS A 2 -14.97 1.43 -2.41
N ARG A 3 -13.90 2.12 -2.02
CA ARG A 3 -12.59 2.05 -2.70
C ARG A 3 -12.03 0.64 -2.57
N ILE A 4 -11.37 0.16 -3.63
CA ILE A 4 -10.66 -1.12 -3.66
C ILE A 4 -9.30 -0.90 -3.02
N ARG A 5 -9.03 -1.60 -1.91
CA ARG A 5 -7.72 -1.55 -1.28
C ARG A 5 -6.70 -2.32 -2.09
N ILE A 6 -5.62 -1.66 -2.47
CA ILE A 6 -4.51 -2.26 -3.21
C ILE A 6 -3.27 -2.22 -2.32
N PHE A 7 -2.72 -3.41 -2.06
CA PHE A 7 -1.46 -3.52 -1.37
C PHE A 7 -0.32 -3.55 -2.39
N ILE A 8 0.59 -2.57 -2.34
CA ILE A 8 1.77 -2.54 -3.22
C ILE A 8 2.90 -3.29 -2.50
N SER A 9 3.02 -4.59 -2.78
CA SER A 9 4.01 -5.46 -2.15
C SER A 9 5.34 -5.46 -2.92
N SER A 10 6.46 -5.32 -2.20
CA SER A 10 7.78 -5.76 -2.67
C SER A 10 8.61 -6.21 -1.47
N VAL A 11 9.35 -7.31 -1.62
CA VAL A 11 10.18 -7.89 -0.55
C VAL A 11 11.57 -7.28 -0.50
N GLN A 12 11.96 -6.49 -1.50
CA GLN A 12 13.29 -5.91 -1.61
C GLN A 12 13.27 -4.45 -1.17
N SER A 13 14.20 -4.11 -0.28
CA SER A 13 14.39 -2.74 0.21
C SER A 13 14.81 -1.77 -0.91
N GLU A 14 15.41 -2.28 -1.98
CA GLU A 14 15.80 -1.47 -3.15
C GLU A 14 14.60 -0.78 -3.83
N PHE A 15 13.39 -1.33 -3.71
CA PHE A 15 12.19 -0.77 -4.36
C PHE A 15 11.38 0.19 -3.47
N THR A 16 11.95 0.70 -2.38
CA THR A 16 11.19 1.47 -1.38
C THR A 16 10.68 2.79 -1.95
N GLU A 17 11.51 3.47 -2.72
CA GLU A 17 11.15 4.75 -3.34
C GLU A 17 10.10 4.55 -4.45
N GLU A 18 10.24 3.51 -5.25
CA GLU A 18 9.34 3.15 -6.34
C GLU A 18 7.95 2.78 -5.80
N ARG A 19 7.88 2.06 -4.67
CA ARG A 19 6.63 1.78 -3.97
C ARG A 19 5.95 3.07 -3.52
N ALA A 20 6.70 3.98 -2.89
CA ALA A 20 6.17 5.27 -2.45
C ALA A 20 5.69 6.12 -3.64
N MET A 21 6.45 6.14 -4.73
CA MET A 21 6.08 6.82 -5.97
C MET A 21 4.80 6.26 -6.59
N LEU A 22 4.67 4.93 -6.68
CA LEU A 22 3.47 4.29 -7.22
C LEU A 22 2.25 4.55 -6.34
N CYS A 23 2.43 4.48 -5.02
CA CYS A 23 1.39 4.82 -4.04
C CYS A 23 0.93 6.27 -4.21
N HIS A 24 1.88 7.20 -4.33
CA HIS A 24 1.61 8.60 -4.57
C HIS A 24 0.87 8.83 -5.90
N TYR A 25 1.34 8.23 -6.99
CA TYR A 25 0.72 8.35 -8.31
C TYR A 25 -0.77 7.97 -8.29
N ILE A 26 -1.11 6.83 -7.69
CA ILE A 26 -2.49 6.35 -7.57
C ILE A 26 -3.36 7.31 -6.73
N ARG A 27 -2.79 7.93 -5.69
CA ARG A 27 -3.50 8.91 -4.84
C ARG A 27 -3.67 10.27 -5.51
N THR A 28 -2.75 10.67 -6.38
CA THR A 28 -2.80 11.98 -7.05
C THR A 28 -3.66 11.98 -8.31
N ASP A 29 -3.84 10.83 -8.96
CA ASP A 29 -4.66 10.75 -10.16
C ASP A 29 -6.17 10.80 -9.82
N VAL A 30 -6.90 11.67 -10.52
CA VAL A 30 -8.32 11.99 -10.24
C VAL A 30 -9.25 10.79 -10.43
N LEU A 31 -8.91 9.86 -11.32
CA LEU A 31 -9.70 8.66 -11.54
C LEU A 31 -9.27 7.57 -10.57
N LEU A 32 -7.97 7.31 -10.46
CA LEU A 32 -7.47 6.23 -9.62
C LEU A 32 -7.79 6.46 -8.14
N ASP A 33 -7.70 7.69 -7.64
CA ASP A 33 -8.07 8.02 -6.25
C ASP A 33 -9.56 7.75 -5.97
N LYS A 34 -10.45 7.86 -6.97
CA LYS A 34 -11.88 7.54 -6.76
C LYS A 34 -12.14 6.06 -6.57
N PHE A 35 -11.31 5.19 -7.16
CA PHE A 35 -11.55 3.74 -7.19
C PHE A 35 -10.63 2.95 -6.27
N PHE A 36 -9.42 3.42 -6.00
CA PHE A 36 -8.37 2.65 -5.35
C PHE A 36 -7.88 3.33 -4.07
N GLU A 37 -7.53 2.52 -3.08
CA GLU A 37 -6.90 2.95 -1.84
C GLU A 37 -5.57 2.20 -1.70
N PRO A 38 -4.46 2.76 -2.23
CA PRO A 38 -3.16 2.11 -2.19
C PRO A 38 -2.54 2.24 -0.79
N PHE A 39 -1.85 1.20 -0.35
CA PHE A 39 -1.06 1.21 0.87
C PHE A 39 0.21 0.36 0.73
N ILE A 40 1.25 0.75 1.45
CA ILE A 40 2.56 0.10 1.50
C ILE A 40 2.92 -0.19 2.96
N PHE A 41 3.82 -1.15 3.21
CA PHE A 41 4.22 -1.48 4.59
C PHE A 41 4.89 -0.31 5.30
N GLU A 42 5.66 0.50 4.57
CA GLU A 42 6.46 1.59 5.11
C GLU A 42 5.62 2.71 5.73
N GLU A 43 4.38 2.87 5.27
CA GLU A 43 3.42 3.85 5.81
C GLU A 43 2.63 3.30 7.01
N ILE A 44 2.70 1.99 7.27
CA ILE A 44 2.02 1.39 8.41
C ILE A 44 2.89 1.63 9.64
N SER A 45 2.44 2.54 10.50
CA SER A 45 3.06 2.74 11.82
C SER A 45 3.10 1.42 12.58
N ALA A 46 4.30 1.02 13.04
CA ALA A 46 4.52 -0.22 13.77
C ALA A 46 3.67 -0.37 15.05
N ASN A 47 3.09 0.74 15.55
CA ASN A 47 2.30 0.78 16.77
C ASN A 47 0.78 0.65 16.56
N GLU A 48 0.27 0.73 15.33
CA GLU A 48 -1.19 0.81 15.11
C GLU A 48 -1.84 -0.50 14.68
N TYR A 49 -1.07 -1.52 14.28
CA TYR A 49 -1.64 -2.75 13.74
C TYR A 49 -0.99 -4.02 14.31
N PRO A 50 -1.78 -4.99 14.83
CA PRO A 50 -1.22 -6.26 15.26
C PRO A 50 -0.58 -6.95 14.07
N ILE A 51 0.65 -7.46 14.25
CA ILE A 51 1.54 -8.08 13.24
C ILE A 51 0.83 -9.03 12.25
N LYS A 52 -0.30 -9.63 12.65
CA LYS A 52 -1.14 -10.52 11.84
C LYS A 52 -1.90 -9.83 10.70
N SER A 53 -2.17 -8.52 10.75
CA SER A 53 -2.95 -7.83 9.71
C SER A 53 -2.11 -7.34 8.54
N CYS A 54 -0.80 -7.28 8.69
CA CYS A 54 0.10 -6.71 7.69
C CYS A 54 0.73 -7.82 6.82
N LEU A 55 0.87 -9.05 7.31
CA LEU A 55 1.52 -10.13 6.58
C LEU A 55 0.55 -10.88 5.66
N LEU A 56 0.86 -10.93 4.36
CA LEU A 56 0.25 -11.92 3.46
C LEU A 56 0.63 -13.32 3.95
N LYS A 57 -0.35 -14.09 4.43
CA LYS A 57 -0.16 -15.53 4.66
C LYS A 57 0.16 -16.17 3.31
N ARG A 58 1.37 -16.73 3.20
CA ARG A 58 1.68 -17.70 2.14
C ARG A 58 0.80 -18.93 2.38
N SER A 59 -0.03 -19.25 1.38
CA SER A 59 -0.74 -20.53 1.27
C SER A 59 0.25 -21.68 1.11
#